data_AF-A0A963EET8-F1
#
_entry.id   AF-A0A963EET8-F1
#
_cell.length_a   1.000
_cell.length_b   1.000
_cell.length_c   1.000
_cell.angle_alpha   90.00
_cell.angle_beta   90.00
_cell.angle_gamma   90.00
#
_symmetry.space_group_name_H-M   'P 1'
#
loop_
_entity.id
_entity.type
_entity.pdbx_description
1 polymer ?
#
loop_
_entity_poly.entity_id
_entity_poly.type
_entity_poly.pdbx_seq_one_letter_code
_entity_poly.pdbx_strand_id
1 'polypeptide(L)'
;AFFLVYVLVTALSLPGAAIMTLAVGAIFGLLVGTVLVSFASTIGATLAFIIARFLLRDAVEAKFGDKLGAINRGIAKDGAFYLFGLRLVPLFPFFVINLAMGLTSIRTWTFAWVSQVGMLLGTIVYVNAGTQLARIDSLSGILSPGLIFSFVLLGVFPLIAKKILAGIKAKKALAGYAKPTKFDRNLIVIGAGSGGLVASLIGAAVKSKVTLIEKHKMGGDCLNTGCVPSKALIRSARYLEQTRRATEFGFKSASAEFDFAAVMERVQRVVKRVEPHDSVERYTSLGVDVIRGEARIVSPYSVQVNGRTLTTRSIIVATGARPFIPPIKGLSELPYLTSDNLWELRELPKRLLVLGGGPIGCELAQCFARFGAEVTLVEMAPRLMIREDIEVSSMVAERFAHEGIDVMVGHMAKEFRVENGVNRMIAEHQGKDVMIEFDRVLVAVGRAANVSGFGLEELGVSLTNRRTVEANEYLQTNFPNIFVCGDVTGPYQFTHTASHQAWYAAVNALFGMLRKFKVDYSVIPFATFTDPEVARVGLNEQEAIEKKIKYEVTVYGLDDLDRAIADG
;
A
#
# COMPACT_ATOMS: atom_id res chain seq x y z
N ALA A 1 49.38 -19.74 7.41
CA ALA A 1 49.00 -20.03 6.01
C ALA A 1 47.49 -20.17 5.83
N PHE A 2 46.83 -21.18 6.41
CA PHE A 2 45.40 -21.48 6.19
C PHE A 2 44.46 -20.28 6.47
N PHE A 3 44.65 -19.56 7.57
CA PHE A 3 43.87 -18.37 7.91
C PHE A 3 43.91 -17.29 6.81
N LEU A 4 45.11 -16.98 6.29
CA LEU A 4 45.29 -15.98 5.23
C LEU A 4 44.65 -16.43 3.92
N VAL A 5 44.77 -17.71 3.57
CA VAL A 5 44.09 -18.29 2.40
C VAL A 5 42.57 -18.15 2.55
N TYR A 6 42.02 -18.44 3.73
CA TYR A 6 40.59 -18.29 3.98
C TYR A 6 40.13 -16.83 3.83
N VAL A 7 40.89 -15.88 4.39
CA VAL A 7 40.62 -14.44 4.26
C VAL A 7 40.63 -14.04 2.78
N LEU A 8 41.64 -14.45 2.01
CA LEU A 8 41.77 -14.12 0.59
C LEU A 8 40.63 -14.69 -0.26
N VAL A 9 40.31 -15.99 -0.09
CA VAL A 9 39.20 -16.65 -0.79
C VAL A 9 37.88 -15.93 -0.50
N THR A 10 37.66 -15.53 0.76
CA THR A 10 36.45 -14.81 1.17
C THR A 10 36.42 -13.38 0.63
N ALA A 11 37.56 -12.66 0.65
CA ALA A 11 37.69 -11.30 0.13
C ALA A 11 37.46 -11.22 -1.38
N LEU A 12 37.99 -12.21 -2.11
CA LEU A 12 37.80 -12.36 -3.55
C LEU A 12 36.44 -12.98 -3.91
N SER A 13 35.60 -13.29 -2.93
CA SER A 13 34.25 -13.83 -3.14
C SER A 13 34.25 -15.13 -3.98
N LEU A 14 35.30 -15.94 -3.86
CA LEU A 14 35.45 -17.17 -4.62
C LEU A 14 34.51 -18.27 -4.07
N PRO A 15 33.88 -19.08 -4.95
CA PRO A 15 33.10 -20.23 -4.53
C PRO A 15 34.01 -21.25 -3.84
N GLY A 16 33.63 -21.72 -2.64
CA GLY A 16 34.40 -22.72 -1.90
C GLY A 16 34.55 -22.46 -0.39
N ALA A 17 34.15 -21.29 0.11
CA ALA A 17 34.24 -20.98 1.54
C ALA A 17 33.51 -21.99 2.45
N ALA A 18 32.38 -22.56 2.00
CA ALA A 18 31.66 -23.61 2.73
C ALA A 18 32.48 -24.92 2.83
N ILE A 19 33.11 -25.34 1.72
CA ILE A 19 33.99 -26.52 1.69
C ILE A 19 35.20 -26.30 2.61
N MET A 20 35.80 -25.10 2.55
CA MET A 20 36.91 -24.77 3.45
C MET A 20 36.48 -24.73 4.92
N THR A 21 35.27 -24.26 5.23
CA THR A 21 34.74 -24.28 6.60
C THR A 21 34.58 -25.70 7.13
N LEU A 22 34.07 -26.62 6.29
CA LEU A 22 33.98 -28.05 6.63
C LEU A 22 35.38 -28.65 6.83
N ALA A 23 36.32 -28.35 5.94
CA ALA A 23 37.71 -28.81 6.05
C ALA A 23 38.38 -28.29 7.33
N VAL A 24 38.11 -27.04 7.74
CA VAL A 24 38.61 -26.51 9.03
C VAL A 24 38.04 -27.29 10.20
N GLY A 25 36.75 -27.59 10.18
CA GLY A 25 36.12 -28.44 11.20
C GLY A 25 36.74 -29.84 11.28
N ALA A 26 37.08 -30.42 10.13
CA ALA A 26 37.74 -31.72 10.05
C ALA A 26 39.17 -31.70 10.63
N ILE A 27 39.95 -30.67 10.31
CA ILE A 27 41.38 -30.59 10.63
C ILE A 27 41.62 -30.06 12.05
N PHE A 28 40.89 -29.03 12.47
CA PHE A 28 41.16 -28.28 13.70
C PHE A 28 40.13 -28.52 14.81
N GLY A 29 39.08 -29.29 14.52
CA GLY A 29 37.99 -29.56 15.47
C GLY A 29 37.10 -28.34 15.73
N LEU A 30 36.06 -28.53 16.55
CA LEU A 30 34.98 -27.55 16.72
C LEU A 30 35.46 -26.22 17.29
N LEU A 31 36.21 -26.23 18.41
CA LEU A 31 36.54 -25.02 19.14
C LEU A 31 37.53 -24.14 18.36
N VAL A 32 38.69 -24.69 17.99
CA VAL A 32 39.74 -23.98 17.25
C VAL A 32 39.25 -23.63 15.85
N GLY A 33 38.55 -24.55 15.18
CA GLY A 33 38.00 -24.31 13.86
C GLY A 33 36.96 -23.18 13.83
N THR A 34 36.11 -23.09 14.85
CA THR A 34 35.11 -22.01 14.97
C THR A 34 35.78 -20.65 15.11
N VAL A 35 36.76 -20.53 16.01
CA VAL A 35 37.48 -19.26 16.20
C VAL A 35 38.20 -18.86 14.92
N LEU A 36 38.94 -19.78 14.30
CA LEU A 36 39.69 -19.52 13.08
C LEU A 36 38.79 -19.05 11.93
N VAL A 37 37.70 -19.78 11.65
CA VAL A 37 36.77 -19.42 10.57
C VAL A 37 36.01 -18.14 10.89
N SER A 38 35.59 -17.94 12.14
CA SER A 38 34.79 -16.77 12.53
C SER A 38 35.54 -15.46 12.28
N PHE A 39 36.82 -15.38 12.68
CA PHE A 39 37.65 -14.20 12.39
C PHE A 39 38.06 -14.11 10.92
N ALA A 40 38.48 -15.22 10.29
CA ALA A 40 38.91 -15.21 8.90
C ALA A 40 37.79 -14.80 7.93
N SER A 41 36.58 -15.33 8.13
CA SER A 41 35.40 -15.00 7.34
C SER A 41 34.96 -13.56 7.51
N THR A 42 35.02 -13.00 8.72
CA THR A 42 34.64 -11.60 8.97
C THR A 42 35.62 -10.62 8.34
N ILE A 43 36.92 -10.87 8.48
CA ILE A 43 37.96 -10.03 7.86
C ILE A 43 37.81 -10.09 6.34
N GLY A 44 37.72 -11.29 5.76
CA GLY A 44 37.54 -11.46 4.33
C GLY A 44 36.24 -10.81 3.82
N ALA A 45 35.13 -10.96 4.53
CA ALA A 45 33.86 -10.32 4.17
C ALA A 45 33.95 -8.79 4.22
N THR A 46 34.67 -8.25 5.20
CA THR A 46 34.88 -6.81 5.33
C THR A 46 35.76 -6.28 4.20
N LEU A 47 36.78 -7.03 3.78
CA LEU A 47 37.59 -6.70 2.60
C LEU A 47 36.74 -6.72 1.33
N ALA A 48 35.95 -7.78 1.10
CA ALA A 48 35.03 -7.87 -0.04
C ALA A 48 34.06 -6.68 -0.09
N PHE A 49 33.52 -6.29 1.07
CA PHE A 49 32.65 -5.13 1.22
C PHE A 49 33.35 -3.80 0.86
N ILE A 50 34.57 -3.59 1.34
CA ILE A 50 35.38 -2.39 1.04
C ILE A 50 35.72 -2.34 -0.45
N ILE A 51 36.14 -3.47 -1.04
CA ILE A 51 36.45 -3.59 -2.46
C ILE A 51 35.20 -3.25 -3.29
N ALA A 52 34.03 -3.81 -2.96
CA ALA A 52 32.78 -3.49 -3.64
C ALA A 52 32.39 -2.02 -3.49
N ARG A 53 32.65 -1.40 -2.33
CA ARG A 53 32.31 -0.01 -2.06
C ARG A 53 33.18 0.99 -2.84
N PHE A 54 34.48 0.76 -2.90
CA PHE A 54 35.44 1.76 -3.39
C PHE A 54 36.09 1.42 -4.73
N LEU A 55 36.25 0.14 -5.06
CA LEU A 55 36.98 -0.28 -6.27
C LEU A 55 36.06 -0.81 -7.37
N LEU A 56 35.01 -1.55 -7.01
CA LEU A 56 34.15 -2.27 -7.96
C LEU A 56 32.69 -1.79 -7.94
N ARG A 57 32.44 -0.56 -7.49
CA ARG A 57 31.09 -0.05 -7.25
C ARG A 57 30.18 -0.21 -8.48
N ASP A 58 30.63 0.32 -9.63
CA ASP A 58 29.86 0.33 -10.87
C ASP A 58 29.62 -1.08 -11.42
N ALA A 59 30.63 -1.96 -11.32
CA ALA A 59 30.52 -3.35 -11.75
C ALA A 59 29.55 -4.16 -10.88
N VAL A 60 29.57 -3.95 -9.56
CA VAL A 60 28.63 -4.59 -8.63
C VAL A 60 27.22 -4.02 -8.82
N GLU A 61 27.09 -2.71 -9.08
CA GLU A 61 25.82 -2.04 -9.33
C GLU A 61 25.17 -2.53 -10.63
N ALA A 62 25.93 -2.67 -11.72
CA ALA A 62 25.45 -3.25 -12.96
C ALA A 62 24.94 -4.69 -12.80
N LYS A 63 25.56 -5.48 -11.91
CA LYS A 63 25.21 -6.90 -11.71
C LYS A 63 24.07 -7.12 -10.70
N PHE A 64 23.93 -6.24 -9.70
CA PHE A 64 22.99 -6.43 -8.58
C PHE A 64 21.96 -5.29 -8.42
N GLY A 65 21.96 -4.29 -9.31
CA GLY A 65 21.13 -3.08 -9.25
C GLY A 65 19.66 -3.35 -8.96
N ASP A 66 19.05 -4.31 -9.67
CA ASP A 66 17.63 -4.65 -9.52
C ASP A 66 17.28 -5.21 -8.11
N LYS A 67 18.26 -5.79 -7.39
CA LYS A 67 18.09 -6.35 -6.04
C LYS A 67 18.45 -5.36 -4.93
N LEU A 68 19.17 -4.28 -5.25
CA LEU A 68 19.63 -3.29 -4.26
C LEU A 68 18.48 -2.51 -3.64
N GLY A 69 17.40 -2.24 -4.39
CA GLY A 69 16.26 -1.48 -3.87
C GLY A 69 15.65 -2.11 -2.61
N ALA A 70 15.48 -3.44 -2.60
CA ALA A 70 14.96 -4.15 -1.43
C ALA A 70 15.94 -4.14 -0.24
N ILE A 71 17.24 -4.34 -0.52
CA ILE A 71 18.29 -4.36 0.51
C ILE A 71 18.47 -2.97 1.13
N ASN A 72 18.50 -1.91 0.33
CA ASN A 72 18.61 -0.52 0.81
C ASN A 72 17.40 -0.13 1.67
N ARG A 73 16.18 -0.48 1.27
CA ARG A 73 14.99 -0.27 2.12
C ARG A 73 15.09 -1.03 3.45
N GLY A 74 15.56 -2.27 3.41
CA GLY A 74 15.80 -3.08 4.61
C GLY A 74 16.82 -2.45 5.56
N ILE A 75 17.95 -1.99 5.03
CA ILE A 75 19.02 -1.34 5.81
C ILE A 75 18.58 0.01 6.36
N ALA A 76 17.87 0.82 5.58
CA ALA A 76 17.33 2.09 6.06
C ALA A 76 16.34 1.88 7.23
N LYS A 77 15.53 0.82 7.17
CA LYS A 77 14.51 0.51 8.19
C LYS A 77 15.08 -0.13 9.45
N ASP A 78 15.92 -1.15 9.28
CA ASP A 78 16.32 -2.05 10.36
C ASP A 78 17.84 -2.02 10.65
N GLY A 79 18.62 -1.30 9.85
CA GLY A 79 20.05 -1.07 10.06
C GLY A 79 20.84 -2.36 10.29
N ALA A 80 21.58 -2.40 11.39
CA ALA A 80 22.35 -3.56 11.82
C ALA A 80 21.50 -4.84 11.94
N PHE A 81 20.23 -4.74 12.33
CA PHE A 81 19.35 -5.90 12.47
C PHE A 81 18.99 -6.54 11.12
N TYR A 82 18.94 -5.75 10.04
CA TYR A 82 18.69 -6.29 8.70
C TYR A 82 19.87 -7.13 8.24
N LEU A 83 21.10 -6.60 8.37
CA LEU A 83 22.32 -7.36 8.06
C LEU A 83 22.43 -8.62 8.90
N PHE A 84 22.19 -8.50 10.20
CA PHE A 84 22.18 -9.65 11.10
C PHE A 84 21.17 -10.70 10.62
N GLY A 85 19.94 -10.28 10.28
CA GLY A 85 18.93 -11.16 9.70
C GLY A 85 19.36 -11.84 8.40
N LEU A 86 20.00 -11.12 7.48
CA LEU A 86 20.53 -11.69 6.23
C LEU A 86 21.62 -12.74 6.48
N ARG A 87 22.50 -12.53 7.48
CA ARG A 87 23.55 -13.50 7.85
C ARG A 87 22.98 -14.79 8.44
N LEU A 88 21.80 -14.70 9.03
CA LEU A 88 21.11 -15.85 9.60
C LEU A 88 20.40 -16.68 8.53
N VAL A 89 20.09 -16.12 7.35
CA VAL A 89 19.31 -16.81 6.30
C VAL A 89 20.24 -17.51 5.29
N PRO A 90 20.24 -18.86 5.22
CA PRO A 90 21.15 -19.63 4.35
C PRO A 90 20.78 -19.57 2.87
N LEU A 91 19.62 -18.98 2.53
CA LEU A 91 19.15 -18.85 1.15
C LEU A 91 20.00 -17.88 0.31
N PHE A 92 20.65 -16.91 0.94
CA PHE A 92 21.45 -15.92 0.23
C PHE A 92 22.93 -16.33 0.22
N PRO A 93 23.57 -16.43 -0.97
CA PRO A 93 24.98 -16.74 -1.04
C PRO A 93 25.81 -15.68 -0.28
N PHE A 94 26.71 -16.17 0.57
CA PHE A 94 27.49 -15.33 1.49
C PHE A 94 28.21 -14.16 0.81
N PHE A 95 28.79 -14.41 -0.36
CA PHE A 95 29.53 -13.40 -1.13
C PHE A 95 28.61 -12.31 -1.68
N VAL A 96 27.37 -12.64 -2.06
CA VAL A 96 26.39 -11.67 -2.56
C VAL A 96 26.07 -10.65 -1.49
N ILE A 97 25.91 -11.07 -0.23
CA ILE A 97 25.67 -10.15 0.90
C ILE A 97 26.86 -9.20 1.06
N ASN A 98 28.10 -9.69 1.00
CA ASN A 98 29.29 -8.85 1.18
C ASN A 98 29.37 -7.74 0.13
N LEU A 99 29.19 -8.12 -1.14
CA LEU A 99 29.26 -7.19 -2.27
C LEU A 99 28.07 -6.21 -2.26
N ALA A 100 26.84 -6.71 -2.12
CA ALA A 100 25.65 -5.87 -2.14
C ALA A 100 25.62 -4.86 -0.99
N MET A 101 26.09 -5.25 0.21
CA MET A 101 26.16 -4.35 1.35
C MET A 101 27.16 -3.21 1.15
N GLY A 102 28.21 -3.42 0.35
CA GLY A 102 29.18 -2.38 -0.01
C GLY A 102 28.54 -1.18 -0.72
N LEU A 103 27.44 -1.41 -1.44
CA LEU A 103 26.65 -0.39 -2.14
C LEU A 103 25.61 0.32 -1.25
N THR A 104 25.45 -0.10 0.00
CA THR A 104 24.48 0.50 0.94
C THR A 104 25.13 1.60 1.81
N SER A 105 24.30 2.34 2.57
CA SER A 105 24.75 3.38 3.51
C SER A 105 25.30 2.85 4.85
N ILE A 106 25.40 1.53 5.04
CA ILE A 106 25.88 0.96 6.31
C ILE A 106 27.35 1.32 6.57
N ARG A 107 27.68 1.68 7.82
CA ARG A 107 29.07 1.95 8.21
C ARG A 107 29.90 0.67 8.18
N THR A 108 31.15 0.75 7.74
CA THR A 108 32.08 -0.41 7.65
C THR A 108 32.25 -1.11 8.99
N TRP A 109 32.38 -0.34 10.08
CA TRP A 109 32.44 -0.90 11.43
C TRP A 109 31.16 -1.70 11.77
N THR A 110 29.98 -1.13 11.48
CA THR A 110 28.71 -1.82 11.69
C THR A 110 28.61 -3.10 10.87
N PHE A 111 29.07 -3.08 9.63
CA PHE A 111 29.13 -4.28 8.81
C PHE A 111 30.03 -5.36 9.44
N ALA A 112 31.22 -4.99 9.91
CA ALA A 112 32.21 -5.91 10.45
C ALA A 112 31.71 -6.61 11.73
N TRP A 113 31.30 -5.85 12.76
CA TRP A 113 30.89 -6.47 14.03
C TRP A 113 29.57 -7.24 13.89
N VAL A 114 28.62 -6.75 13.09
CA VAL A 114 27.36 -7.49 12.86
C VAL A 114 27.64 -8.78 12.10
N SER A 115 28.56 -8.77 11.14
CA SER A 115 28.94 -9.99 10.41
C SER A 115 29.65 -10.98 11.34
N GLN A 116 30.54 -10.52 12.23
CA GLN A 116 31.18 -11.37 13.25
C GLN A 116 30.14 -12.13 14.09
N VAL A 117 29.17 -11.41 14.64
CA VAL A 117 28.15 -12.01 15.51
C VAL A 117 27.14 -12.82 14.69
N GLY A 118 26.70 -12.30 13.55
CA GLY A 118 25.67 -12.92 12.70
C GLY A 118 26.11 -14.21 12.03
N MET A 119 27.40 -14.34 11.70
CA MET A 119 27.94 -15.56 11.11
C MET A 119 28.30 -16.61 12.15
N LEU A 120 28.63 -16.22 13.38
CA LEU A 120 29.22 -17.11 14.40
C LEU A 120 28.43 -18.41 14.57
N LEU A 121 27.11 -18.31 14.65
CA LEU A 121 26.24 -19.48 14.84
C LEU A 121 26.25 -20.39 13.61
N GLY A 122 26.21 -19.82 12.40
CA GLY A 122 26.41 -20.60 11.17
C GLY A 122 27.79 -21.25 11.12
N THR A 123 28.83 -20.52 11.49
CA THR A 123 30.20 -21.03 11.58
C THR A 123 30.30 -22.22 12.51
N ILE A 124 29.72 -22.15 13.72
CA ILE A 124 29.69 -23.27 14.67
C ILE A 124 29.05 -24.50 14.03
N VAL A 125 27.93 -24.34 13.34
CA VAL A 125 27.22 -25.47 12.74
C VAL A 125 27.99 -26.09 11.57
N TYR A 126 28.55 -25.29 10.68
CA TYR A 126 29.36 -25.80 9.57
C TYR A 126 30.68 -26.42 10.05
N VAL A 127 31.36 -25.82 11.01
CA VAL A 127 32.59 -26.40 11.59
C VAL A 127 32.25 -27.72 12.30
N ASN A 128 31.15 -27.78 13.06
CA ASN A 128 30.70 -29.01 13.70
C ASN A 128 30.37 -30.11 12.69
N ALA A 129 29.68 -29.77 11.59
CA ALA A 129 29.42 -30.70 10.51
C ALA A 129 30.73 -31.22 9.89
N GLY A 130 31.72 -30.36 9.70
CA GLY A 130 33.07 -30.74 9.26
C GLY A 130 33.76 -31.70 10.23
N THR A 131 33.72 -31.42 11.53
CA THR A 131 34.27 -32.29 12.58
C THR A 131 33.58 -33.66 12.61
N GLN A 132 32.27 -33.71 12.33
CA GLN A 132 31.52 -34.95 12.25
C GLN A 132 31.83 -35.73 10.97
N LEU A 133 31.89 -35.06 9.81
CA LEU A 133 32.26 -35.67 8.53
C LEU A 133 33.65 -36.34 8.57
N ALA A 134 34.60 -35.74 9.28
CA ALA A 134 35.94 -36.31 9.46
C ALA A 134 35.98 -37.60 10.28
N ARG A 135 34.88 -37.94 10.98
CA ARG A 135 34.74 -39.16 11.80
C ARG A 135 33.91 -40.24 11.12
N ILE A 136 33.51 -40.05 9.86
CA ILE A 136 32.67 -41.00 9.12
C ILE A 136 33.57 -42.00 8.37
N ASP A 137 33.67 -43.21 8.91
CA ASP A 137 34.45 -44.30 8.30
C ASP A 137 33.61 -45.19 7.33
N SER A 138 32.31 -44.87 7.11
CA SER A 138 31.43 -45.62 6.19
C SER A 138 30.23 -44.83 5.68
N LEU A 139 29.65 -45.24 4.54
CA LEU A 139 28.50 -44.60 3.88
C LEU A 139 27.22 -44.52 4.76
N SER A 140 27.06 -45.40 5.75
CA SER A 140 25.94 -45.36 6.70
C SER A 140 26.09 -44.25 7.76
N GLY A 141 27.31 -43.76 8.01
CA GLY A 141 27.57 -42.64 8.94
C GLY A 141 27.15 -41.27 8.41
N ILE A 142 26.88 -41.14 7.11
CA ILE A 142 26.31 -39.94 6.48
C ILE A 142 24.87 -39.69 6.95
N LEU A 143 24.15 -40.73 7.39
CA LEU A 143 22.82 -40.63 8.01
C LEU A 143 22.87 -40.58 9.54
N SER A 144 24.02 -40.22 10.13
CA SER A 144 24.12 -40.13 11.59
C SER A 144 23.15 -39.08 12.16
N PRO A 145 22.49 -39.38 13.30
CA PRO A 145 21.55 -38.44 13.92
C PRO A 145 22.16 -37.05 14.20
N GLY A 146 23.47 -36.97 14.48
CA GLY A 146 24.18 -35.71 14.71
C GLY A 146 24.33 -34.85 13.45
N LEU A 147 24.55 -35.48 12.29
CA LEU A 147 24.70 -34.77 11.02
C LEU A 147 23.33 -34.31 10.49
N ILE A 148 22.31 -35.17 10.59
CA ILE A 148 20.92 -34.82 10.28
C ILE A 148 20.46 -33.65 11.17
N PHE A 149 20.74 -33.71 12.48
CA PHE A 149 20.42 -32.62 13.40
C PHE A 149 21.13 -31.32 13.01
N SER A 150 22.40 -31.37 12.61
CA SER A 150 23.15 -30.19 12.17
C SER A 150 22.55 -29.57 10.90
N PHE A 151 22.12 -30.37 9.92
CA PHE A 151 21.45 -29.88 8.72
C PHE A 151 20.04 -29.34 8.97
N VAL A 152 19.25 -30.00 9.82
CA VAL A 152 17.94 -29.49 10.26
C VAL A 152 18.12 -28.16 10.99
N LEU A 153 19.12 -28.07 11.87
CA LEU A 153 19.44 -26.84 12.58
C LEU A 153 19.82 -25.71 11.61
N LEU A 154 20.60 -25.97 10.56
CA LEU A 154 20.89 -24.99 9.51
C LEU A 154 19.63 -24.43 8.83
N GLY A 155 18.61 -25.28 8.60
CA GLY A 155 17.35 -24.87 7.98
C GLY A 155 16.40 -24.13 8.94
N VAL A 156 16.34 -24.53 10.21
CA VAL A 156 15.36 -24.03 11.20
C VAL A 156 15.87 -22.82 11.97
N PHE A 157 17.18 -22.77 12.25
CA PHE A 157 17.81 -21.67 12.98
C PHE A 157 17.49 -20.25 12.44
N PRO A 158 17.47 -20.00 11.11
CA PRO A 158 17.11 -18.69 10.55
C PRO A 158 15.70 -18.24 10.94
N LEU A 159 14.76 -19.19 10.94
CA LEU A 159 13.36 -18.95 11.30
C LEU A 159 13.24 -18.65 12.80
N ILE A 160 13.97 -19.38 13.63
CA ILE A 160 14.05 -19.14 15.07
C ILE A 160 14.62 -17.75 15.34
N ALA A 161 15.77 -17.41 14.74
CA ALA A 161 16.43 -16.14 14.95
C ALA A 161 15.56 -14.95 14.48
N LYS A 162 14.90 -15.07 13.32
CA LYS A 162 13.91 -14.09 12.85
C LYS A 162 12.76 -13.92 13.85
N LYS A 163 12.24 -15.01 14.41
CA LYS A 163 11.17 -14.98 15.43
C LYS A 163 11.62 -14.32 16.73
N ILE A 164 12.85 -14.60 17.18
CA ILE A 164 13.45 -13.95 18.36
C ILE A 164 13.57 -12.45 18.16
N LEU A 165 14.15 -12.01 17.02
CA LEU A 165 14.30 -10.59 16.71
C LEU A 165 12.95 -9.87 16.64
N ALA A 166 11.95 -10.48 16.00
CA ALA A 166 10.60 -9.94 15.97
C ALA A 166 10.01 -9.82 17.39
N GLY A 167 10.25 -10.82 18.25
CA GLY A 167 9.84 -10.80 19.65
C GLY A 167 10.52 -9.68 20.46
N ILE A 168 11.82 -9.44 20.25
CA ILE A 168 12.57 -8.36 20.90
C ILE A 168 12.02 -6.99 20.45
N LYS A 169 11.81 -6.79 19.14
CA LYS A 169 11.22 -5.54 18.62
C LYS A 169 9.82 -5.30 19.18
N ALA A 170 8.99 -6.34 19.21
CA ALA A 170 7.64 -6.27 19.79
C ALA A 170 7.67 -5.90 21.28
N LYS A 171 8.56 -6.54 22.07
CA LYS A 171 8.74 -6.19 23.49
C LYS A 171 9.22 -4.75 23.67
N LYS A 172 10.16 -4.29 22.84
CA LYS A 172 10.68 -2.91 22.90
C LYS A 172 9.57 -1.89 22.58
N ALA A 173 8.77 -2.13 21.56
CA ALA A 173 7.65 -1.26 21.20
C ALA A 173 6.59 -1.17 22.33
N LEU A 174 6.42 -2.24 23.10
CA LEU A 174 5.42 -2.32 24.17
C LEU A 174 5.97 -1.98 25.57
N ALA A 175 7.28 -1.85 25.75
CA ALA A 175 7.92 -1.75 27.07
C ALA A 175 7.45 -0.56 27.90
N GLY A 176 7.06 0.54 27.25
CA GLY A 176 6.57 1.76 27.91
C GLY A 176 5.09 1.71 28.33
N TYR A 177 4.38 0.61 28.08
CA TYR A 177 2.93 0.53 28.27
C TYR A 177 2.54 -0.61 29.21
N ALA A 178 1.80 -0.26 30.27
CA ALA A 178 1.26 -1.24 31.21
C ALA A 178 0.20 -2.11 30.51
N LYS A 179 0.47 -3.42 30.42
CA LYS A 179 -0.46 -4.38 29.84
C LYS A 179 -1.56 -4.73 30.87
N PRO A 180 -2.85 -4.57 30.53
CA PRO A 180 -3.95 -5.01 31.39
C PRO A 180 -3.92 -6.52 31.67
N THR A 181 -4.32 -6.92 32.88
CA THR A 181 -4.48 -8.35 33.26
C THR A 181 -5.68 -8.99 32.56
N LYS A 182 -6.73 -8.20 32.33
CA LYS A 182 -7.93 -8.55 31.58
C LYS A 182 -8.24 -7.43 30.59
N PHE A 183 -8.74 -7.82 29.42
CA PHE A 183 -9.17 -6.87 28.39
C PHE A 183 -10.69 -6.84 28.31
N ASP A 184 -11.26 -5.65 28.13
CA ASP A 184 -12.69 -5.45 27.91
C ASP A 184 -13.13 -6.02 26.56
N ARG A 185 -12.25 -5.92 25.56
CA ARG A 185 -12.46 -6.32 24.17
C ARG A 185 -11.32 -7.19 23.65
N ASN A 186 -11.62 -8.06 22.69
CA ASN A 186 -10.61 -8.75 21.91
C ASN A 186 -10.07 -7.83 20.79
N LEU A 187 -10.96 -7.02 20.20
CA LEU A 187 -10.67 -6.16 19.07
C LEU A 187 -11.43 -4.85 19.20
N ILE A 188 -10.75 -3.73 19.00
CA ILE A 188 -11.37 -2.43 18.74
C ILE A 188 -11.05 -2.04 17.31
N VAL A 189 -12.07 -1.64 16.56
CA VAL A 189 -11.96 -1.13 15.19
C VAL A 189 -12.32 0.34 15.19
N ILE A 190 -11.48 1.18 14.58
CA ILE A 190 -11.69 2.63 14.51
C ILE A 190 -11.97 3.02 13.06
N GLY A 191 -13.18 3.55 12.81
CA GLY A 191 -13.71 3.90 11.50
C GLY A 191 -14.68 2.84 10.96
N ALA A 192 -15.87 3.26 10.55
CA ALA A 192 -16.95 2.42 10.02
C ALA A 192 -17.16 2.61 8.51
N GLY A 193 -16.06 2.78 7.76
CA GLY A 193 -16.05 2.54 6.32
C GLY A 193 -15.92 1.04 6.00
N SER A 194 -15.89 0.68 4.71
CA SER A 194 -15.85 -0.71 4.24
C SER A 194 -14.85 -1.62 4.97
N GLY A 195 -13.62 -1.13 5.18
CA GLY A 195 -12.60 -1.90 5.90
C GLY A 195 -12.95 -2.17 7.36
N GLY A 196 -13.42 -1.15 8.10
CA GLY A 196 -13.74 -1.32 9.51
C GLY A 196 -15.03 -2.10 9.76
N LEU A 197 -16.02 -1.93 8.88
CA LEU A 197 -17.25 -2.70 8.84
C LEU A 197 -16.95 -4.21 8.65
N VAL A 198 -16.20 -4.57 7.61
CA VAL A 198 -15.82 -5.97 7.35
C VAL A 198 -14.96 -6.54 8.47
N ALA A 199 -13.97 -5.79 8.97
CA ALA A 199 -13.13 -6.25 10.09
C ALA A 199 -13.96 -6.55 11.34
N SER A 200 -14.96 -5.70 11.63
CA SER A 200 -15.83 -5.86 12.80
C SER A 200 -16.75 -7.08 12.66
N LEU A 201 -17.33 -7.29 11.48
CA LEU A 201 -18.15 -8.47 11.19
C LEU A 201 -17.37 -9.77 11.32
N ILE A 202 -16.13 -9.81 10.82
CA ILE A 202 -15.27 -11.01 10.93
C ILE A 202 -15.00 -11.33 12.40
N GLY A 203 -14.69 -10.33 13.22
CA GLY A 203 -14.48 -10.54 14.65
C GLY A 203 -15.75 -11.01 15.36
N ALA A 204 -16.91 -10.47 15.02
CA ALA A 204 -18.19 -10.91 15.59
C ALA A 204 -18.57 -12.34 15.16
N ALA A 205 -18.32 -12.70 13.90
CA ALA A 205 -18.59 -14.05 13.36
C ALA A 205 -17.80 -15.15 14.10
N VAL A 206 -16.59 -14.85 14.56
CA VAL A 206 -15.78 -15.76 15.40
C VAL A 206 -16.06 -15.60 16.91
N LYS A 207 -17.17 -14.95 17.27
CA LYS A 207 -17.64 -14.70 18.65
C LYS A 207 -16.63 -13.96 19.53
N SER A 208 -15.76 -13.13 18.93
CA SER A 208 -14.88 -12.24 19.69
C SER A 208 -15.64 -11.02 20.21
N LYS A 209 -15.19 -10.46 21.34
CA LYS A 209 -15.70 -9.17 21.83
C LYS A 209 -15.14 -8.04 20.99
N VAL A 210 -15.93 -7.54 20.05
CA VAL A 210 -15.55 -6.48 19.12
C VAL A 210 -16.27 -5.19 19.45
N THR A 211 -15.53 -4.08 19.50
CA THR A 211 -16.11 -2.73 19.47
C THR A 211 -15.73 -2.02 18.18
N LEU A 212 -16.72 -1.45 17.50
CA LEU A 212 -16.54 -0.56 16.35
C LEU A 212 -16.81 0.88 16.80
N ILE A 213 -15.87 1.80 16.56
CA ILE A 213 -15.99 3.21 16.93
C ILE A 213 -16.06 4.06 15.66
N GLU A 214 -17.11 4.87 15.53
CA GLU A 214 -17.32 5.77 14.39
C GLU A 214 -17.69 7.18 14.87
N LYS A 215 -17.01 8.20 14.35
CA LYS A 215 -17.23 9.60 14.75
C LYS A 215 -18.28 10.34 13.89
N HIS A 216 -18.55 9.86 12.68
CA HIS A 216 -19.47 10.43 11.71
C HIS A 216 -20.63 9.47 11.38
N LYS A 217 -20.92 9.28 10.09
CA LYS A 217 -21.95 8.38 9.58
C LYS A 217 -21.35 7.00 9.32
N MET A 218 -22.12 5.96 9.61
CA MET A 218 -21.77 4.59 9.24
C MET A 218 -21.70 4.43 7.71
N GLY A 219 -20.96 3.43 7.22
CA GLY A 219 -20.74 3.19 5.79
C GLY A 219 -19.56 3.97 5.20
N GLY A 220 -19.06 4.99 5.93
CA GLY A 220 -17.95 5.84 5.50
C GLY A 220 -18.17 6.49 4.14
N ASP A 221 -17.08 6.85 3.46
CA ASP A 221 -17.14 7.58 2.19
C ASP A 221 -17.89 6.80 1.11
N CYS A 222 -17.65 5.50 0.96
CA CYS A 222 -18.24 4.68 -0.10
C CYS A 222 -19.77 4.82 -0.19
N LEU A 223 -20.45 4.75 0.97
CA LEU A 223 -21.89 4.90 1.06
C LEU A 223 -22.32 6.37 0.98
N ASN A 224 -21.64 7.26 1.69
CA ASN A 224 -22.16 8.60 1.97
C ASN A 224 -21.73 9.66 0.95
N THR A 225 -20.48 9.59 0.47
CA THR A 225 -19.85 10.65 -0.34
C THR A 225 -19.06 10.14 -1.55
N GLY A 226 -19.06 8.83 -1.80
CA GLY A 226 -18.20 8.19 -2.80
C GLY A 226 -19.01 7.37 -3.80
N CYS A 227 -18.87 6.05 -3.73
CA CYS A 227 -19.32 5.13 -4.78
C CYS A 227 -20.84 5.13 -4.97
N VAL A 228 -21.63 5.04 -3.90
CA VAL A 228 -23.09 5.00 -4.03
C VAL A 228 -23.64 6.28 -4.66
N PRO A 229 -23.31 7.49 -4.16
CA PRO A 229 -23.83 8.70 -4.77
C PRO A 229 -23.30 8.95 -6.19
N SER A 230 -22.01 8.69 -6.45
CA SER A 230 -21.45 8.91 -7.80
C SER A 230 -22.09 8.00 -8.85
N LYS A 231 -22.29 6.72 -8.54
CA LYS A 231 -22.89 5.74 -9.48
C LYS A 231 -24.37 6.05 -9.70
N ALA A 232 -25.07 6.54 -8.68
CA ALA A 232 -26.46 6.99 -8.83
C ALA A 232 -26.57 8.19 -9.77
N LEU A 233 -25.64 9.14 -9.68
CA LEU A 233 -25.59 10.33 -10.53
C LEU A 233 -25.19 9.97 -11.98
N ILE A 234 -24.12 9.19 -12.16
CA ILE A 234 -23.63 8.68 -13.46
C ILE A 234 -24.74 7.96 -14.22
N ARG A 235 -25.54 7.12 -13.54
CA ARG A 235 -26.66 6.44 -14.20
C ARG A 235 -27.69 7.41 -14.78
N SER A 236 -27.96 8.52 -14.09
CA SER A 236 -28.90 9.55 -14.56
C SER A 236 -28.32 10.32 -15.75
N ALA A 237 -27.04 10.67 -15.69
CA ALA A 237 -26.33 11.31 -16.80
C ALA A 237 -26.23 10.41 -18.05
N ARG A 238 -25.98 9.10 -17.88
CA ARG A 238 -25.97 8.12 -18.97
C ARG A 238 -27.33 8.05 -19.69
N TYR A 239 -28.44 8.13 -18.95
CA TYR A 239 -29.77 8.16 -19.56
C TYR A 239 -30.01 9.42 -20.41
N LEU A 240 -29.55 10.59 -19.95
CA LEU A 240 -29.62 11.82 -20.75
C LEU A 240 -28.82 11.72 -22.04
N GLU A 241 -27.59 11.17 -21.96
CA GLU A 241 -26.76 10.98 -23.15
C GLU A 241 -27.39 10.00 -24.15
N GLN A 242 -27.92 8.87 -23.67
CA GLN A 242 -28.66 7.93 -24.53
C GLN A 242 -29.88 8.58 -25.20
N THR A 243 -30.55 9.50 -24.49
CA THR A 243 -31.68 10.26 -25.05
C THR A 243 -31.21 11.23 -26.14
N ARG A 244 -30.04 11.88 -25.99
CA ARG A 244 -29.46 12.75 -27.01
C ARG A 244 -29.03 11.97 -28.26
N ARG A 245 -28.53 10.76 -28.07
CA ARG A 245 -28.12 9.83 -29.13
C ARG A 245 -29.28 9.01 -29.71
N ALA A 246 -30.54 9.37 -29.43
CA ALA A 246 -31.71 8.57 -29.83
C ALA A 246 -31.77 8.24 -31.34
N THR A 247 -31.27 9.13 -32.21
CA THR A 247 -31.20 8.89 -33.65
C THR A 247 -30.25 7.77 -34.04
N GLU A 248 -29.19 7.53 -33.27
CA GLU A 248 -28.26 6.41 -33.47
C GLU A 248 -28.95 5.07 -33.22
N PHE A 249 -29.95 5.05 -32.32
CA PHE A 249 -30.79 3.88 -32.05
C PHE A 249 -32.01 3.77 -32.96
N GLY A 250 -32.11 4.59 -34.01
CA GLY A 250 -33.21 4.55 -34.98
C GLY A 250 -34.50 5.26 -34.54
N PHE A 251 -34.49 5.99 -33.41
CA PHE A 251 -35.61 6.87 -33.06
C PHE A 251 -35.52 8.18 -33.86
N LYS A 252 -36.66 8.73 -34.31
CA LYS A 252 -36.66 10.00 -35.07
C LYS A 252 -36.17 11.19 -34.23
N SER A 253 -36.54 11.21 -32.96
CA SER A 253 -36.11 12.19 -31.97
C SER A 253 -36.48 11.70 -30.57
N ALA A 254 -35.78 12.19 -29.56
CA ALA A 254 -36.16 12.09 -28.16
C ALA A 254 -35.65 13.31 -27.40
N SER A 255 -36.35 13.71 -26.35
CA SER A 255 -35.93 14.77 -25.44
C SER A 255 -36.25 14.38 -24.01
N ALA A 256 -35.44 14.86 -23.07
CA ALA A 256 -35.64 14.67 -21.64
C ALA A 256 -35.45 16.01 -20.93
N GLU A 257 -36.51 16.53 -20.35
CA GLU A 257 -36.46 17.64 -19.42
C GLU A 257 -36.15 17.10 -18.02
N PHE A 258 -35.28 17.78 -17.29
CA PHE A 258 -34.92 17.38 -15.94
C PHE A 258 -34.69 18.61 -15.05
N ASP A 259 -34.96 18.44 -13.75
CA ASP A 259 -34.55 19.37 -12.71
C ASP A 259 -33.32 18.78 -12.00
N PHE A 260 -32.22 19.54 -11.98
CA PHE A 260 -30.97 19.11 -11.35
C PHE A 260 -31.14 18.89 -9.84
N ALA A 261 -31.98 19.68 -9.16
CA ALA A 261 -32.26 19.47 -7.75
C ALA A 261 -32.97 18.13 -7.53
N ALA A 262 -34.00 17.80 -8.32
CA ALA A 262 -34.68 16.51 -8.27
C ALA A 262 -33.75 15.30 -8.57
N VAL A 263 -32.78 15.46 -9.47
CA VAL A 263 -31.74 14.44 -9.73
C VAL A 263 -30.87 14.23 -8.49
N MET A 264 -30.41 15.30 -7.86
CA MET A 264 -29.65 15.22 -6.62
C MET A 264 -30.49 14.60 -5.49
N GLU A 265 -31.77 14.94 -5.35
CA GLU A 265 -32.69 14.28 -4.43
C GLU A 265 -32.79 12.77 -4.65
N ARG A 266 -32.80 12.32 -5.91
CA ARG A 266 -32.73 10.89 -6.22
C ARG A 266 -31.45 10.27 -5.70
N VAL A 267 -30.30 10.93 -5.86
CA VAL A 267 -29.01 10.47 -5.31
C VAL A 267 -29.12 10.29 -3.80
N GLN A 268 -29.66 11.27 -3.07
CA GLN A 268 -29.82 11.15 -1.61
C GLN A 268 -30.83 10.07 -1.20
N ARG A 269 -31.91 9.87 -1.98
CA ARG A 269 -32.85 8.75 -1.76
C ARG A 269 -32.17 7.38 -1.93
N VAL A 270 -31.29 7.23 -2.92
CA VAL A 270 -30.52 5.99 -3.13
C VAL A 270 -29.59 5.73 -1.95
N VAL A 271 -28.84 6.75 -1.50
CA VAL A 271 -27.98 6.63 -0.31
C VAL A 271 -28.79 6.19 0.91
N LYS A 272 -29.91 6.87 1.20
CA LYS A 272 -30.81 6.52 2.32
C LYS A 272 -31.40 5.12 2.22
N ARG A 273 -31.60 4.60 1.00
CA ARG A 273 -32.11 3.23 0.79
C ARG A 273 -31.06 2.17 1.10
N VAL A 274 -29.78 2.48 0.88
CA VAL A 274 -28.66 1.56 1.13
C VAL A 274 -28.16 1.66 2.58
N GLU A 275 -28.24 2.84 3.20
CA GLU A 275 -27.78 3.12 4.56
C GLU A 275 -28.16 2.08 5.64
N PRO A 276 -29.38 1.50 5.65
CA PRO A 276 -29.74 0.46 6.62
C PRO A 276 -28.86 -0.80 6.59
N HIS A 277 -28.12 -1.06 5.50
CA HIS A 277 -27.20 -2.19 5.41
C HIS A 277 -25.94 -2.00 6.26
N ASP A 278 -25.55 -0.75 6.50
CA ASP A 278 -24.35 -0.39 7.27
C ASP A 278 -24.70 0.24 8.63
N SER A 279 -25.98 0.22 9.04
CA SER A 279 -26.45 0.94 10.22
C SER A 279 -25.93 0.35 11.53
N VAL A 280 -25.99 1.17 12.59
CA VAL A 280 -25.64 0.74 13.97
C VAL A 280 -26.51 -0.45 14.37
N GLU A 281 -27.82 -0.38 14.14
CA GLU A 281 -28.79 -1.41 14.52
C GLU A 281 -28.44 -2.76 13.88
N ARG A 282 -28.10 -2.76 12.59
CA ARG A 282 -27.68 -3.96 11.89
C ARG A 282 -26.42 -4.55 12.50
N TYR A 283 -25.38 -3.75 12.70
CA TYR A 283 -24.10 -4.24 13.25
C TYR A 283 -24.23 -4.71 14.70
N THR A 284 -25.05 -4.05 15.50
CA THR A 284 -25.38 -4.49 16.86
C THR A 284 -26.14 -5.82 16.85
N SER A 285 -27.11 -6.01 15.94
CA SER A 285 -27.82 -7.30 15.79
C SER A 285 -26.88 -8.45 15.39
N LEU A 286 -25.77 -8.14 14.71
CA LEU A 286 -24.75 -9.09 14.29
C LEU A 286 -23.68 -9.34 15.36
N GLY A 287 -23.81 -8.73 16.55
CA GLY A 287 -22.93 -8.96 17.70
C GLY A 287 -21.76 -7.99 17.84
N VAL A 288 -21.76 -6.86 17.12
CA VAL A 288 -20.75 -5.80 17.24
C VAL A 288 -21.22 -4.74 18.24
N ASP A 289 -20.37 -4.39 19.21
CA ASP A 289 -20.61 -3.23 20.09
C ASP A 289 -20.25 -1.94 19.34
N VAL A 290 -21.25 -1.20 18.87
CA VAL A 290 -21.02 0.01 18.07
C VAL A 290 -21.10 1.25 18.95
N ILE A 291 -20.03 2.03 18.98
CA ILE A 291 -19.95 3.29 19.74
C ILE A 291 -19.82 4.45 18.76
N ARG A 292 -20.78 5.37 18.81
CA ARG A 292 -20.66 6.65 18.10
C ARG A 292 -19.83 7.61 18.96
N GLY A 293 -18.72 8.10 18.41
CA GLY A 293 -17.83 9.01 19.11
C GLY A 293 -16.44 9.08 18.48
N GLU A 294 -15.67 10.07 18.91
CA GLU A 294 -14.28 10.21 18.49
C GLU A 294 -13.38 9.30 19.33
N ALA A 295 -12.66 8.40 18.65
CA ALA A 295 -11.69 7.52 19.27
C ALA A 295 -10.35 8.24 19.44
N ARG A 296 -9.67 8.01 20.56
CA ARG A 296 -8.26 8.37 20.75
C ARG A 296 -7.47 7.18 21.29
N ILE A 297 -6.49 6.70 20.54
CA ILE A 297 -5.58 5.65 20.99
C ILE A 297 -4.62 6.28 22.02
N VAL A 298 -4.72 5.85 23.28
CA VAL A 298 -3.87 6.39 24.36
C VAL A 298 -2.75 5.43 24.75
N SER A 299 -2.87 4.17 24.37
CA SER A 299 -1.80 3.18 24.44
C SER A 299 -2.06 2.07 23.41
N PRO A 300 -1.10 1.19 23.14
CA PRO A 300 -1.34 0.01 22.32
C PRO A 300 -2.45 -0.90 22.86
N TYR A 301 -2.84 -0.76 24.13
CA TYR A 301 -3.85 -1.60 24.79
C TYR A 301 -5.15 -0.87 25.09
N SER A 302 -5.26 0.43 24.83
CA SER A 302 -6.37 1.24 25.31
C SER A 302 -6.78 2.33 24.33
N VAL A 303 -8.10 2.46 24.14
CA VAL A 303 -8.72 3.50 23.31
C VAL A 303 -9.72 4.27 24.15
N GLN A 304 -9.63 5.60 24.12
CA GLN A 304 -10.60 6.50 24.73
C GLN A 304 -11.70 6.85 23.75
N VAL A 305 -12.95 6.88 24.23
CA VAL A 305 -14.12 7.34 23.48
C VAL A 305 -15.18 7.83 24.46
N ASN A 306 -15.80 8.98 24.19
CA ASN A 306 -16.86 9.57 25.03
C ASN A 306 -16.49 9.64 26.54
N GLY A 307 -15.24 10.01 26.84
CA GLY A 307 -14.72 10.12 28.22
C GLY A 307 -14.44 8.78 28.93
N ARG A 308 -14.65 7.63 28.27
CA ARG A 308 -14.36 6.30 28.82
C ARG A 308 -13.09 5.73 28.17
N THR A 309 -12.34 4.92 28.91
CA THR A 309 -11.19 4.17 28.38
C THR A 309 -11.57 2.70 28.26
N LEU A 310 -11.45 2.14 27.05
CA LEU A 310 -11.70 0.72 26.76
C LEU A 310 -10.38 0.01 26.54
N THR A 311 -10.17 -1.12 27.22
CA THR A 311 -8.98 -1.96 27.02
C THR A 311 -9.22 -3.03 25.95
N THR A 312 -8.22 -3.27 25.12
CA THR A 312 -8.29 -4.26 24.03
C THR A 312 -6.98 -5.00 23.80
N ARG A 313 -7.07 -6.24 23.31
CA ARG A 313 -5.90 -7.01 22.87
C ARG A 313 -5.30 -6.43 21.60
N SER A 314 -6.14 -6.11 20.62
CA SER A 314 -5.73 -5.60 19.31
C SER A 314 -6.60 -4.41 18.88
N ILE A 315 -6.01 -3.54 18.05
CA ILE A 315 -6.66 -2.37 17.44
C ILE A 315 -6.54 -2.49 15.92
N ILE A 316 -7.62 -2.26 15.18
CA ILE A 316 -7.59 -2.05 13.73
C ILE A 316 -7.94 -0.59 13.44
N VAL A 317 -7.05 0.12 12.76
CA VAL A 317 -7.29 1.48 12.26
C VAL A 317 -7.79 1.39 10.83
N ALA A 318 -9.03 1.81 10.61
CA ALA A 318 -9.72 1.84 9.33
C ALA A 318 -10.30 3.25 9.06
N THR A 319 -9.55 4.29 9.42
CA THR A 319 -9.97 5.70 9.39
C THR A 319 -10.08 6.31 7.99
N GLY A 320 -9.78 5.54 6.95
CA GLY A 320 -9.94 5.95 5.56
C GLY A 320 -9.03 7.11 5.15
N ALA A 321 -9.51 7.91 4.21
CA ALA A 321 -8.86 9.09 3.66
C ALA A 321 -9.88 10.21 3.45
N ARG A 322 -9.41 11.37 3.02
CA ARG A 322 -10.23 12.54 2.66
C ARG A 322 -9.71 13.15 1.36
N PRO A 323 -10.50 13.98 0.64
CA PRO A 323 -10.01 14.73 -0.52
C PRO A 323 -8.72 15.51 -0.17
N PHE A 324 -7.72 15.42 -1.04
CA PHE A 324 -6.50 16.21 -0.88
C PHE A 324 -6.69 17.60 -1.49
N ILE A 325 -6.54 18.64 -0.68
CA ILE A 325 -6.58 20.03 -1.14
C ILE A 325 -5.14 20.50 -1.38
N PRO A 326 -4.76 20.80 -2.64
CA PRO A 326 -3.41 21.24 -2.93
C PRO A 326 -3.23 22.69 -2.43
N PRO A 327 -2.03 23.05 -1.94
CA PRO A 327 -1.74 24.39 -1.42
C PRO A 327 -1.53 25.41 -2.56
N ILE A 328 -2.55 25.60 -3.40
CA ILE A 328 -2.55 26.55 -4.51
C ILE A 328 -3.07 27.90 -3.99
N LYS A 329 -2.37 28.98 -4.32
CA LYS A 329 -2.73 30.34 -3.89
C LYS A 329 -4.19 30.67 -4.29
N GLY A 330 -4.96 31.19 -3.35
CA GLY A 330 -6.36 31.59 -3.54
C GLY A 330 -7.40 30.46 -3.57
N LEU A 331 -7.01 29.19 -3.71
CA LEU A 331 -7.99 28.08 -3.76
C LEU A 331 -8.80 27.97 -2.48
N SER A 332 -8.17 28.17 -1.32
CA SER A 332 -8.81 28.06 0.00
C SER A 332 -9.84 29.16 0.28
N GLU A 333 -9.85 30.24 -0.50
CA GLU A 333 -10.78 31.37 -0.36
C GLU A 333 -12.06 31.16 -1.18
N LEU A 334 -12.06 30.16 -2.08
CA LEU A 334 -13.20 29.85 -2.94
C LEU A 334 -14.12 28.79 -2.31
N PRO A 335 -15.43 28.79 -2.63
CA PRO A 335 -16.34 27.72 -2.28
C PRO A 335 -16.12 26.51 -3.21
N TYR A 336 -14.96 25.85 -3.08
CA TYR A 336 -14.60 24.70 -3.91
C TYR A 336 -15.43 23.45 -3.55
N LEU A 337 -15.64 22.63 -4.57
CA LEU A 337 -16.27 21.33 -4.46
C LEU A 337 -15.21 20.25 -4.33
N THR A 338 -15.57 19.16 -3.67
CA THR A 338 -14.79 17.94 -3.50
C THR A 338 -15.74 16.75 -3.56
N SER A 339 -15.19 15.53 -3.51
CA SER A 339 -16.03 14.34 -3.33
C SER A 339 -16.87 14.36 -2.05
N ASP A 340 -16.56 15.18 -1.04
CA ASP A 340 -17.32 15.17 0.22
C ASP A 340 -18.57 16.07 0.16
N ASN A 341 -18.52 17.21 -0.55
CA ASN A 341 -19.56 18.23 -0.49
C ASN A 341 -20.36 18.42 -1.80
N LEU A 342 -19.92 17.86 -2.94
CA LEU A 342 -20.61 18.10 -4.22
C LEU A 342 -22.08 17.64 -4.23
N TRP A 343 -22.43 16.69 -3.37
CA TRP A 343 -23.75 16.07 -3.29
C TRP A 343 -24.81 17.00 -2.70
N GLU A 344 -24.38 18.15 -2.16
CA GLU A 344 -25.27 19.18 -1.60
C GLU A 344 -25.72 20.19 -2.65
N LEU A 345 -25.14 20.17 -3.86
CA LEU A 345 -25.56 21.06 -4.95
C LEU A 345 -27.04 20.87 -5.26
N ARG A 346 -27.69 22.00 -5.59
CA ARG A 346 -29.07 22.08 -6.06
C ARG A 346 -29.21 22.77 -7.40
N GLU A 347 -28.23 23.60 -7.74
CA GLU A 347 -28.14 24.26 -9.03
C GLU A 347 -26.98 23.66 -9.82
N LEU A 348 -27.22 23.43 -11.12
CA LEU A 348 -26.16 23.01 -12.05
C LEU A 348 -25.26 24.23 -12.32
N PRO A 349 -23.94 24.16 -12.03
CA PRO A 349 -23.04 25.23 -12.42
C PRO A 349 -23.00 25.36 -13.95
N LYS A 350 -23.09 26.59 -14.47
CA LYS A 350 -22.97 26.80 -15.92
C LYS A 350 -21.57 26.46 -16.41
N ARG A 351 -20.54 26.93 -15.71
CA ARG A 351 -19.12 26.60 -15.96
C ARG A 351 -18.52 25.87 -14.77
N LEU A 352 -18.12 24.61 -14.99
CA LEU A 352 -17.48 23.76 -13.99
C LEU A 352 -16.01 23.51 -14.39
N LEU A 353 -15.10 24.01 -13.57
CA LEU A 353 -13.68 23.64 -13.64
C LEU A 353 -13.44 22.36 -12.83
N VAL A 354 -12.91 21.32 -13.43
CA VAL A 354 -12.49 20.09 -12.74
C VAL A 354 -10.96 20.07 -12.67
N LEU A 355 -10.42 20.10 -11.46
CA LEU A 355 -8.98 20.04 -11.21
C LEU A 355 -8.57 18.59 -10.88
N GLY A 356 -7.88 17.94 -11.81
CA GLY A 356 -7.41 16.55 -11.72
C GLY A 356 -8.15 15.62 -12.67
N GLY A 357 -7.40 14.97 -13.57
CA GLY A 357 -7.82 13.99 -14.55
C GLY A 357 -7.63 12.53 -14.10
N GLY A 358 -7.74 12.28 -12.79
CA GLY A 358 -7.87 10.93 -12.25
C GLY A 358 -9.30 10.38 -12.36
N PRO A 359 -9.56 9.13 -11.91
CA PRO A 359 -10.87 8.48 -12.05
C PRO A 359 -12.06 9.31 -11.57
N ILE A 360 -11.96 9.92 -10.38
CA ILE A 360 -13.04 10.76 -9.81
C ILE A 360 -13.30 11.99 -10.70
N GLY A 361 -12.23 12.64 -11.16
CA GLY A 361 -12.34 13.82 -12.01
C GLY A 361 -12.97 13.49 -13.37
N CYS A 362 -12.55 12.39 -13.99
CA CYS A 362 -13.13 11.90 -15.25
C CYS A 362 -14.61 11.51 -15.09
N GLU A 363 -14.98 10.71 -14.08
CA GLU A 363 -16.37 10.31 -13.81
C GLU A 363 -17.28 11.54 -13.67
N LEU A 364 -16.85 12.53 -12.88
CA LEU A 364 -17.67 13.70 -12.58
C LEU A 364 -17.66 14.73 -13.73
N ALA A 365 -16.55 14.92 -14.43
CA ALA A 365 -16.50 15.80 -15.59
C ALA A 365 -17.51 15.36 -16.66
N GLN A 366 -17.48 14.07 -17.02
CA GLN A 366 -18.43 13.51 -17.99
C GLN A 366 -19.88 13.63 -17.52
N CYS A 367 -20.11 13.39 -16.24
CA CYS A 367 -21.43 13.46 -15.65
C CYS A 367 -22.03 14.87 -15.73
N PHE A 368 -21.28 15.90 -15.34
CA PHE A 368 -21.75 17.29 -15.37
C PHE A 368 -21.90 17.82 -16.80
N ALA A 369 -21.00 17.45 -17.72
CA ALA A 369 -21.15 17.79 -19.14
C ALA A 369 -22.43 17.19 -19.73
N ARG A 370 -22.75 15.94 -19.38
CA ARG A 370 -24.01 15.30 -19.78
C ARG A 370 -25.25 15.97 -19.17
N PHE A 371 -25.16 16.61 -18.01
CA PHE A 371 -26.23 17.48 -17.51
C PHE A 371 -26.25 18.87 -18.19
N GLY A 372 -25.27 19.20 -19.02
CA GLY A 372 -25.24 20.46 -19.79
C GLY A 372 -24.41 21.57 -19.16
N ALA A 373 -23.54 21.27 -18.20
CA ALA A 373 -22.52 22.23 -17.77
C ALA A 373 -21.41 22.34 -18.81
N GLU A 374 -20.85 23.53 -19.01
CA GLU A 374 -19.59 23.75 -19.71
C GLU A 374 -18.45 23.29 -18.79
N VAL A 375 -17.81 22.17 -19.14
CA VAL A 375 -16.78 21.54 -18.29
C VAL A 375 -15.41 21.74 -18.89
N THR A 376 -14.50 22.32 -18.09
CA THR A 376 -13.06 22.34 -18.37
C THR A 376 -12.36 21.43 -17.37
N LEU A 377 -11.68 20.39 -17.84
CA LEU A 377 -10.90 19.45 -17.03
C LEU A 377 -9.42 19.76 -17.17
N VAL A 378 -8.78 20.17 -16.08
CA VAL A 378 -7.36 20.51 -16.03
C VAL A 378 -6.57 19.43 -15.33
N GLU A 379 -5.54 18.91 -15.99
CA GLU A 379 -4.62 17.89 -15.47
C GLU A 379 -3.16 18.32 -15.68
N MET A 380 -2.35 18.15 -14.64
CA MET A 380 -0.92 18.48 -14.67
C MET A 380 -0.11 17.43 -15.44
N ALA A 381 -0.51 16.16 -15.35
CA ALA A 381 0.07 15.07 -16.11
C ALA A 381 -0.17 15.24 -17.62
N PRO A 382 0.66 14.62 -18.48
CA PRO A 382 0.52 14.74 -19.93
C PRO A 382 -0.72 14.04 -20.52
N ARG A 383 -1.47 13.28 -19.71
CA ARG A 383 -2.68 12.57 -20.14
C ARG A 383 -3.61 12.29 -18.95
N LEU A 384 -4.89 12.08 -19.27
CA LEU A 384 -5.89 11.60 -18.31
C LEU A 384 -5.55 10.18 -17.82
N MET A 385 -5.97 9.84 -16.60
CA MET A 385 -5.83 8.50 -16.01
C MET A 385 -4.42 7.92 -16.21
N ILE A 386 -3.38 8.68 -15.85
CA ILE A 386 -1.95 8.38 -16.07
C ILE A 386 -1.46 6.99 -15.61
N ARG A 387 -2.27 6.27 -14.82
CA ARG A 387 -1.97 4.90 -14.37
C ARG A 387 -2.40 3.83 -15.38
N GLU A 388 -3.31 4.13 -16.29
CA GLU A 388 -3.78 3.21 -17.32
C GLU A 388 -2.86 3.23 -18.55
N ASP A 389 -3.04 2.29 -19.47
CA ASP A 389 -2.28 2.27 -20.73
C ASP A 389 -2.66 3.45 -21.62
N ILE A 390 -1.77 3.80 -22.56
CA ILE A 390 -1.90 5.03 -23.35
C ILE A 390 -3.17 4.97 -24.21
N GLU A 391 -3.44 3.83 -24.86
CA GLU A 391 -4.63 3.70 -25.72
C GLU A 391 -5.94 3.92 -24.94
N VAL A 392 -5.99 3.44 -23.70
CA VAL A 392 -7.15 3.60 -22.81
C VAL A 392 -7.38 5.06 -22.43
N SER A 393 -6.31 5.78 -22.08
CA SER A 393 -6.39 7.22 -21.81
C SER A 393 -6.84 8.02 -23.03
N SER A 394 -6.34 7.69 -24.22
CA SER A 394 -6.68 8.37 -25.47
C SER A 394 -8.16 8.19 -25.82
N MET A 395 -8.67 6.96 -25.71
CA MET A 395 -10.08 6.66 -25.99
C MET A 395 -11.04 7.48 -25.11
N VAL A 396 -10.73 7.63 -23.82
CA VAL A 396 -11.55 8.47 -22.92
C VAL A 396 -11.41 9.95 -23.26
N ALA A 397 -10.21 10.43 -23.59
CA ALA A 397 -10.01 11.83 -23.99
C ALA A 397 -10.76 12.19 -25.28
N GLU A 398 -10.74 11.31 -26.28
CA GLU A 398 -11.49 11.45 -27.53
C GLU A 398 -12.99 11.50 -27.27
N ARG A 399 -13.50 10.61 -26.42
CA ARG A 399 -14.91 10.60 -26.03
C ARG A 399 -15.30 11.89 -25.30
N PHE A 400 -14.44 12.39 -24.43
CA PHE A 400 -14.66 13.65 -23.71
C PHE A 400 -14.72 14.85 -24.66
N ALA A 401 -13.82 14.90 -25.65
CA ALA A 401 -13.84 15.94 -26.67
C ALA A 401 -15.14 15.89 -27.51
N HIS A 402 -15.61 14.69 -27.88
CA HIS A 402 -16.89 14.53 -28.58
C HIS A 402 -18.09 14.96 -27.73
N GLU A 403 -18.03 14.80 -26.41
CA GLU A 403 -19.06 15.28 -25.47
C GLU A 403 -18.89 16.76 -25.07
N GLY A 404 -17.96 17.48 -25.71
CA GLY A 404 -17.77 18.93 -25.51
C GLY A 404 -17.04 19.31 -24.21
N ILE A 405 -16.31 18.38 -23.60
CA ILE A 405 -15.47 18.64 -22.43
C ILE A 405 -14.13 19.20 -22.92
N ASP A 406 -13.73 20.37 -22.40
CA ASP A 406 -12.43 20.96 -22.69
C ASP A 406 -11.35 20.29 -21.81
N VAL A 407 -10.54 19.43 -22.42
CA VAL A 407 -9.51 18.64 -21.72
C VAL A 407 -8.14 19.30 -21.86
N MET A 408 -7.63 19.85 -20.76
CA MET A 408 -6.37 20.58 -20.68
C MET A 408 -5.32 19.78 -19.90
N VAL A 409 -4.59 18.89 -20.59
CA VAL A 409 -3.49 18.09 -20.01
C VAL A 409 -2.16 18.83 -20.05
N GLY A 410 -1.22 18.50 -19.18
CA GLY A 410 0.06 19.22 -19.06
C GLY A 410 -0.09 20.66 -18.55
N HIS A 411 -1.19 20.97 -17.84
CA HIS A 411 -1.49 22.30 -17.32
C HIS A 411 -1.36 22.30 -15.78
N MET A 412 -0.42 23.10 -15.26
CA MET A 412 -0.17 23.19 -13.82
C MET A 412 -0.87 24.40 -13.23
N ALA A 413 -1.91 24.20 -12.42
CA ALA A 413 -2.59 25.27 -11.72
C ALA A 413 -1.66 26.01 -10.74
N LYS A 414 -1.52 27.33 -10.90
CA LYS A 414 -0.63 28.21 -10.11
C LYS A 414 -1.39 29.04 -9.08
N GLU A 415 -2.52 29.61 -9.49
CA GLU A 415 -3.25 30.58 -8.69
C GLU A 415 -4.73 30.60 -9.05
N PHE A 416 -5.56 30.84 -8.04
CA PHE A 416 -6.96 31.17 -8.16
C PHE A 416 -7.19 32.61 -7.70
N ARG A 417 -8.01 33.37 -8.41
CA ARG A 417 -8.34 34.75 -8.07
C ARG A 417 -9.75 35.11 -8.50
N VAL A 418 -10.31 36.11 -7.86
CA VAL A 418 -11.60 36.71 -8.23
C VAL A 418 -11.32 38.08 -8.83
N GLU A 419 -11.67 38.27 -10.10
CA GLU A 419 -11.50 39.53 -10.82
C GLU A 419 -12.87 40.00 -11.33
N ASN A 420 -13.29 41.21 -10.96
CA ASN A 420 -14.58 41.78 -11.37
C ASN A 420 -15.80 40.85 -11.08
N GLY A 421 -15.73 40.07 -10.00
CA GLY A 421 -16.77 39.11 -9.63
C GLY A 421 -16.75 37.78 -10.40
N VAL A 422 -15.75 37.57 -11.27
CA VAL A 422 -15.56 36.33 -12.03
C VAL A 422 -14.41 35.53 -11.41
N ASN A 423 -14.64 34.25 -11.13
CA ASN A 423 -13.59 33.36 -10.64
C ASN A 423 -12.70 32.91 -11.82
N ARG A 424 -11.39 32.99 -11.62
CA ARG A 424 -10.38 32.66 -12.63
C ARG A 424 -9.29 31.80 -12.02
N MET A 425 -8.86 30.80 -12.77
CA MET A 425 -7.67 30.01 -12.48
C MET A 425 -6.58 30.38 -13.50
N ILE A 426 -5.36 30.56 -13.02
CA ILE A 426 -4.16 30.67 -13.85
C ILE A 426 -3.45 29.33 -13.81
N ALA A 427 -3.21 28.74 -14.98
CA ALA A 427 -2.40 27.54 -15.15
C ALA A 427 -1.16 27.85 -16.00
N GLU A 428 -0.04 27.21 -15.68
CA GLU A 428 1.14 27.20 -16.55
C GLU A 428 1.04 26.05 -17.55
N HIS A 429 1.26 26.35 -18.82
CA HIS A 429 1.42 25.37 -19.89
C HIS A 429 2.56 25.79 -20.81
N GLN A 430 3.57 24.94 -20.96
CA GLN A 430 4.74 25.19 -21.82
C GLN A 430 5.40 26.57 -21.55
N GLY A 431 5.49 26.97 -20.27
CA GLY A 431 6.07 28.24 -19.85
C GLY A 431 5.20 29.48 -20.10
N LYS A 432 3.93 29.31 -20.51
CA LYS A 432 2.96 30.40 -20.68
C LYS A 432 1.84 30.26 -19.66
N ASP A 433 1.34 31.40 -19.17
CA ASP A 433 0.16 31.45 -18.33
C ASP A 433 -1.11 31.39 -19.19
N VAL A 434 -1.99 30.46 -18.86
CA VAL A 434 -3.31 30.24 -19.46
C VAL A 434 -4.36 30.56 -18.41
N MET A 435 -5.36 31.35 -18.79
CA MET A 435 -6.41 31.80 -17.89
C MET A 435 -7.73 31.09 -18.22
N ILE A 436 -8.37 30.53 -17.18
CA ILE A 436 -9.60 29.76 -17.31
C ILE A 436 -10.64 30.35 -16.36
N GLU A 437 -11.79 30.73 -16.90
CA GLU A 437 -12.92 31.24 -16.12
C GLU A 437 -13.84 30.11 -15.68
N PHE A 438 -14.44 30.22 -14.50
CA PHE A 438 -15.37 29.22 -13.99
C PHE A 438 -16.35 29.79 -12.97
N ASP A 439 -17.43 29.06 -12.68
CA ASP A 439 -18.40 29.43 -11.64
C ASP A 439 -18.21 28.59 -10.38
N ARG A 440 -17.87 27.30 -10.55
CA ARG A 440 -17.46 26.38 -9.49
C ARG A 440 -16.22 25.60 -9.91
N VAL A 441 -15.40 25.23 -8.93
CA VAL A 441 -14.25 24.35 -9.12
C VAL A 441 -14.43 23.08 -8.31
N LEU A 442 -14.25 21.92 -8.94
CA LEU A 442 -14.20 20.61 -8.31
C LEU A 442 -12.73 20.16 -8.18
N VAL A 443 -12.27 19.95 -6.96
CA VAL A 443 -10.91 19.49 -6.66
C VAL A 443 -10.92 17.95 -6.55
N ALA A 444 -10.29 17.30 -7.52
CA ALA A 444 -10.21 15.84 -7.67
C ALA A 444 -8.76 15.34 -7.86
N VAL A 445 -7.79 16.01 -7.24
CA VAL A 445 -6.33 15.75 -7.41
C VAL A 445 -5.77 14.60 -6.54
N GLY A 446 -6.63 13.82 -5.91
CA GLY A 446 -6.25 12.67 -5.07
C GLY A 446 -6.80 12.73 -3.65
N ARG A 447 -6.37 11.80 -2.81
CA ARG A 447 -6.87 11.60 -1.45
C ARG A 447 -5.73 11.47 -0.44
N ALA A 448 -5.89 12.10 0.72
CA ALA A 448 -4.94 12.07 1.83
C ALA A 448 -5.44 11.16 2.95
N ALA A 449 -4.60 10.24 3.42
CA ALA A 449 -4.94 9.34 4.51
C ALA A 449 -5.26 10.09 5.83
N ASN A 450 -6.22 9.56 6.59
CA ASN A 450 -6.60 10.10 7.90
C ASN A 450 -5.72 9.46 8.98
N VAL A 451 -4.54 10.04 9.20
CA VAL A 451 -3.49 9.48 10.07
C VAL A 451 -3.27 10.26 11.37
N SER A 452 -4.02 11.35 11.57
CA SER A 452 -3.74 12.33 12.63
C SER A 452 -4.91 12.65 13.54
N GLY A 453 -4.59 13.08 14.76
CA GLY A 453 -5.57 13.62 15.73
C GLY A 453 -6.29 12.58 16.59
N PHE A 454 -5.91 11.31 16.50
CA PHE A 454 -6.49 10.22 17.29
C PHE A 454 -5.43 9.32 17.96
N GLY A 455 -4.22 9.84 18.19
CA GLY A 455 -3.21 9.22 19.05
C GLY A 455 -2.08 8.48 18.33
N LEU A 456 -2.11 8.31 17.01
CA LEU A 456 -1.07 7.57 16.30
C LEU A 456 0.28 8.28 16.36
N GLU A 457 0.28 9.60 16.28
CA GLU A 457 1.49 10.43 16.32
C GLU A 457 2.13 10.38 17.71
N GLU A 458 1.33 10.51 18.77
CA GLU A 458 1.81 10.44 20.15
C GLU A 458 2.32 9.04 20.52
N LEU A 459 1.75 7.99 19.92
CA LEU A 459 2.27 6.62 20.05
C LEU A 459 3.57 6.42 19.23
N GLY A 460 3.90 7.30 18.29
CA GLY A 460 5.02 7.12 17.37
C GLY A 460 4.77 6.00 16.36
N VAL A 461 3.54 5.88 15.85
CA VAL A 461 3.24 4.96 14.74
C VAL A 461 3.88 5.49 13.46
N SER A 462 4.66 4.63 12.80
CA SER A 462 5.42 5.02 11.61
C SER A 462 4.49 5.33 10.43
N LEU A 463 4.83 6.38 9.68
CA LEU A 463 4.20 6.72 8.41
C LEU A 463 5.15 6.48 7.24
N THR A 464 4.59 6.18 6.09
CA THR A 464 5.34 6.12 4.82
C THR A 464 5.66 7.52 4.30
N ASN A 465 6.55 7.62 3.31
CA ASN A 465 6.85 8.89 2.62
C ASN A 465 5.61 9.51 1.94
N ARG A 466 4.56 8.71 1.68
CA ARG A 466 3.27 9.18 1.13
C ARG A 466 2.28 9.59 2.23
N ARG A 467 2.74 9.69 3.49
CA ARG A 467 1.93 10.03 4.67
C ARG A 467 0.75 9.08 4.91
N THR A 468 0.90 7.81 4.56
CA THR A 468 0.00 6.71 4.96
C THR A 468 0.59 5.97 6.16
N VAL A 469 -0.22 5.25 6.94
CA VAL A 469 0.29 4.41 8.03
C VAL A 469 1.13 3.28 7.46
N GLU A 470 2.38 3.19 7.91
CA GLU A 470 3.29 2.13 7.49
C GLU A 470 2.87 0.80 8.11
N ALA A 471 2.67 -0.20 7.26
CA ALA A 471 2.36 -1.57 7.67
C ALA A 471 3.24 -2.58 6.94
N ASN A 472 3.47 -3.72 7.57
CA ASN A 472 4.13 -4.86 6.92
C ASN A 472 3.14 -5.67 6.06
N GLU A 473 3.63 -6.76 5.45
CA GLU A 473 2.83 -7.67 4.60
C GLU A 473 1.62 -8.31 5.30
N TYR A 474 1.51 -8.20 6.63
CA TYR A 474 0.40 -8.69 7.45
C TYR A 474 -0.53 -7.58 7.94
N LEU A 475 -0.37 -6.35 7.41
CA LEU A 475 -1.11 -5.15 7.79
C LEU A 475 -0.87 -4.70 9.24
N GLN A 476 0.27 -5.08 9.81
CA GLN A 476 0.66 -4.74 11.18
C GLN A 476 1.63 -3.54 11.17
N THR A 477 1.43 -2.59 12.09
CA THR A 477 2.31 -1.41 12.24
C THR A 477 3.61 -1.75 12.97
N ASN A 478 4.39 -0.75 13.39
CA ASN A 478 5.50 -0.92 14.32
C ASN A 478 5.07 -1.42 15.72
N PHE A 479 3.76 -1.37 16.03
CA PHE A 479 3.19 -1.99 17.22
C PHE A 479 2.60 -3.38 16.89
N PRO A 480 2.94 -4.43 17.65
CA PRO A 480 2.56 -5.79 17.30
C PRO A 480 1.05 -6.08 17.43
N ASN A 481 0.29 -5.18 18.04
CA ASN A 481 -1.14 -5.33 18.24
C ASN A 481 -1.97 -4.20 17.63
N ILE A 482 -1.36 -3.32 16.84
CA ILE A 482 -2.06 -2.32 16.03
C ILE A 482 -1.94 -2.73 14.57
N PHE A 483 -3.08 -2.87 13.92
CA PHE A 483 -3.25 -3.25 12.52
C PHE A 483 -3.98 -2.14 11.78
N VAL A 484 -3.89 -2.14 10.46
CA VAL A 484 -4.48 -1.10 9.61
C VAL A 484 -5.11 -1.68 8.35
N CYS A 485 -6.17 -1.08 7.82
CA CYS A 485 -6.73 -1.48 6.52
C CYS A 485 -7.42 -0.31 5.81
N GLY A 486 -7.55 -0.43 4.49
CA GLY A 486 -8.13 0.56 3.60
C GLY A 486 -7.20 1.73 3.30
N ASP A 487 -7.81 2.85 2.89
CA ASP A 487 -7.12 4.03 2.37
C ASP A 487 -6.05 4.61 3.34
N VAL A 488 -6.15 4.34 4.64
CA VAL A 488 -5.21 4.84 5.65
C VAL A 488 -3.79 4.27 5.50
N THR A 489 -3.65 3.06 4.93
CA THR A 489 -2.35 2.38 4.76
C THR A 489 -1.96 2.21 3.28
N GLY A 490 -2.96 2.10 2.40
CA GLY A 490 -2.74 1.84 0.97
C GLY A 490 -2.32 0.37 0.71
N PRO A 491 -1.72 0.04 -0.45
CA PRO A 491 -1.34 0.96 -1.53
C PRO A 491 -2.52 1.38 -2.42
N TYR A 492 -3.68 0.76 -2.25
CA TYR A 492 -4.90 1.02 -3.01
C TYR A 492 -5.93 1.77 -2.17
N GLN A 493 -6.71 2.64 -2.82
CA GLN A 493 -7.79 3.41 -2.21
C GLN A 493 -9.13 3.01 -2.84
N PHE A 494 -9.50 1.74 -2.68
CA PHE A 494 -10.76 1.18 -3.18
C PHE A 494 -11.51 0.46 -2.09
N THR A 495 -12.85 0.54 -2.17
CA THR A 495 -13.78 -0.12 -1.25
C THR A 495 -13.53 -1.63 -1.14
N HIS A 496 -13.45 -2.34 -2.27
CA HIS A 496 -13.22 -3.78 -2.28
C HIS A 496 -11.84 -4.16 -1.75
N THR A 497 -10.81 -3.36 -2.04
CA THR A 497 -9.47 -3.61 -1.48
C THR A 497 -9.42 -3.35 0.03
N ALA A 498 -10.16 -2.35 0.53
CA ALA A 498 -10.29 -2.12 1.97
C ALA A 498 -10.96 -3.32 2.67
N SER A 499 -12.01 -3.89 2.07
CA SER A 499 -12.66 -5.12 2.55
C SER A 499 -11.73 -6.33 2.50
N HIS A 500 -10.98 -6.48 1.42
CA HIS A 500 -9.97 -7.54 1.27
C HIS A 500 -8.92 -7.45 2.36
N GLN A 501 -8.33 -6.28 2.55
CA GLN A 501 -7.37 -6.00 3.61
C GLN A 501 -7.95 -6.23 5.01
N ALA A 502 -9.20 -5.82 5.24
CA ALA A 502 -9.87 -6.00 6.52
C ALA A 502 -9.96 -7.46 6.96
N TRP A 503 -10.14 -8.38 6.01
CA TRP A 503 -10.09 -9.81 6.31
C TRP A 503 -8.74 -10.24 6.88
N TYR A 504 -7.64 -9.90 6.21
CA TYR A 504 -6.30 -10.22 6.69
C TYR A 504 -5.99 -9.52 8.01
N ALA A 505 -6.34 -8.24 8.14
CA ALA A 505 -6.12 -7.46 9.36
C ALA A 505 -6.85 -8.08 10.55
N ALA A 506 -8.14 -8.44 10.40
CA ALA A 506 -8.93 -9.06 11.46
C ALA A 506 -8.40 -10.44 11.85
N VAL A 507 -8.12 -11.32 10.88
CA VAL A 507 -7.57 -12.66 11.14
C VAL A 507 -6.20 -12.57 11.81
N ASN A 508 -5.32 -11.69 11.32
CA ASN A 508 -3.99 -11.50 11.91
C ASN A 508 -4.06 -10.86 13.31
N ALA A 509 -5.01 -9.95 13.54
CA ALA A 509 -5.22 -9.31 14.84
C ALA A 509 -5.74 -10.28 15.91
N LEU A 510 -6.58 -11.23 15.52
CA LEU A 510 -7.22 -12.19 16.44
C LEU A 510 -6.40 -13.48 16.62
N PHE A 511 -5.81 -14.00 15.54
CA PHE A 511 -5.19 -15.33 15.51
C PHE A 511 -3.70 -15.32 15.13
N GLY A 512 -3.12 -14.13 14.89
CA GLY A 512 -1.74 -13.96 14.43
C GLY A 512 -0.64 -14.44 15.37
N MET A 513 -0.97 -14.86 16.60
CA MET A 513 -0.03 -15.52 17.51
C MET A 513 0.34 -16.94 17.03
N LEU A 514 -0.58 -17.64 16.36
CA LEU A 514 -0.37 -18.99 15.83
C LEU A 514 0.17 -18.92 14.41
N ARG A 515 -0.53 -18.19 13.53
CA ARG A 515 -0.20 -18.05 12.11
C ARG A 515 -0.66 -16.69 11.60
N LYS A 516 0.19 -16.04 10.80
CA LYS A 516 -0.17 -14.82 10.08
C LYS A 516 -0.31 -15.09 8.59
N PHE A 517 -1.21 -14.36 7.95
CA PHE A 517 -1.50 -14.44 6.52
C PHE A 517 -1.08 -13.14 5.84
N LYS A 518 -0.21 -13.27 4.84
CA LYS A 518 0.23 -12.14 4.02
C LYS A 518 -0.93 -11.73 3.12
N VAL A 519 -1.11 -10.43 2.92
CA VAL A 519 -2.09 -9.95 1.95
C VAL A 519 -1.62 -10.28 0.55
N ASP A 520 -2.50 -10.84 -0.26
CA ASP A 520 -2.28 -11.06 -1.68
C ASP A 520 -2.93 -9.94 -2.50
N TYR A 521 -2.16 -9.26 -3.33
CA TYR A 521 -2.62 -8.19 -4.22
C TYR A 521 -2.45 -8.55 -5.71
N SER A 522 -2.20 -9.81 -6.03
CA SER A 522 -1.97 -10.26 -7.41
C SER A 522 -3.16 -9.99 -8.34
N VAL A 523 -4.38 -10.06 -7.80
CA VAL A 523 -5.62 -9.90 -8.56
C VAL A 523 -6.49 -8.83 -7.89
N ILE A 524 -6.23 -7.56 -8.23
CA ILE A 524 -7.03 -6.43 -7.79
C ILE A 524 -7.66 -5.79 -9.03
N PRO A 525 -9.00 -5.81 -9.16
CA PRO A 525 -9.67 -5.12 -10.25
C PRO A 525 -9.74 -3.61 -9.98
N PHE A 526 -9.72 -2.84 -11.06
CA PHE A 526 -9.86 -1.38 -11.10
C PHE A 526 -10.98 -1.07 -12.08
N ALA A 527 -11.83 -0.10 -11.74
CA ALA A 527 -12.89 0.37 -12.61
C ALA A 527 -13.05 1.88 -12.47
N THR A 528 -13.14 2.56 -13.60
CA THR A 528 -13.53 3.96 -13.73
C THR A 528 -14.82 4.00 -14.53
N PHE A 529 -15.88 4.56 -13.94
CA PHE A 529 -17.24 4.51 -14.49
C PHE A 529 -17.53 5.68 -15.44
N THR A 530 -16.56 6.00 -16.30
CA THR A 530 -16.79 6.78 -17.52
C THR A 530 -17.63 5.95 -18.50
N ASP A 531 -17.93 6.53 -19.65
CA ASP A 531 -18.62 5.85 -20.73
C ASP A 531 -17.90 6.19 -22.05
N PRO A 532 -17.08 5.27 -22.60
CA PRO A 532 -16.96 3.86 -22.19
C PRO A 532 -16.34 3.66 -20.80
N GLU A 533 -16.77 2.60 -20.12
CA GLU A 533 -16.23 2.21 -18.81
C GLU A 533 -14.80 1.66 -18.98
N VAL A 534 -13.88 2.10 -18.11
CA VAL A 534 -12.51 1.61 -18.11
C VAL A 534 -12.36 0.60 -16.98
N ALA A 535 -11.88 -0.60 -17.29
CA ALA A 535 -11.60 -1.61 -16.30
C ALA A 535 -10.29 -2.34 -16.60
N ARG A 536 -9.57 -2.71 -15.53
CA ARG A 536 -8.38 -3.58 -15.62
C ARG A 536 -8.29 -4.50 -14.41
N VAL A 537 -7.57 -5.61 -14.58
CA VAL A 537 -7.24 -6.53 -13.50
C VAL A 537 -5.82 -7.05 -13.68
N GLY A 538 -5.03 -7.05 -12.61
CA GLY A 538 -3.61 -7.44 -12.67
C GLY A 538 -2.72 -6.34 -13.23
N LEU A 539 -1.70 -6.72 -13.99
CA LEU A 539 -0.72 -5.80 -14.58
C LEU A 539 -1.24 -5.28 -15.91
N ASN A 540 -1.07 -3.98 -16.14
CA ASN A 540 -1.18 -3.39 -17.47
C ASN A 540 0.20 -3.34 -18.16
N GLU A 541 0.23 -2.96 -19.44
CA GLU A 541 1.49 -2.93 -20.20
C GLU A 541 2.52 -2.01 -19.54
N GLN A 542 2.10 -0.81 -19.13
CA GLN A 542 2.98 0.15 -18.48
C GLN A 542 3.63 -0.42 -17.21
N GLU A 543 2.84 -1.06 -16.33
CA GLU A 543 3.37 -1.68 -15.12
C GLU A 543 4.31 -2.85 -15.44
N ALA A 544 4.07 -3.60 -16.50
CA ALA A 544 4.96 -4.69 -16.92
C ALA A 544 6.31 -4.15 -17.40
N ILE A 545 6.31 -3.05 -18.17
CA ILE A 545 7.52 -2.33 -18.59
C ILE A 545 8.29 -1.81 -17.36
N GLU A 546 7.61 -1.10 -16.45
CA GLU A 546 8.22 -0.55 -15.23
C GLU A 546 8.84 -1.65 -14.35
N LYS A 547 8.20 -2.81 -14.29
CA LYS A 547 8.66 -3.98 -13.52
C LYS A 547 9.64 -4.87 -14.29
N LYS A 548 9.99 -4.52 -15.55
CA LYS A 548 10.85 -5.30 -16.46
C LYS A 548 10.37 -6.75 -16.62
N ILE A 549 9.07 -6.96 -16.66
CA ILE A 549 8.45 -8.26 -16.88
C ILE A 549 8.40 -8.50 -18.39
N LYS A 550 8.75 -9.70 -18.85
CA LYS A 550 8.55 -10.06 -20.26
C LYS A 550 7.08 -10.35 -20.49
N TYR A 551 6.48 -9.74 -21.51
CA TYR A 551 5.07 -9.88 -21.84
C TYR A 551 4.87 -9.93 -23.36
N GLU A 552 3.68 -10.35 -23.75
CA GLU A 552 3.14 -10.24 -25.10
C GLU A 552 1.81 -9.48 -24.97
N VAL A 553 1.49 -8.62 -25.95
CA VAL A 553 0.25 -7.85 -25.97
C VAL A 553 -0.58 -8.29 -27.15
N THR A 554 -1.87 -8.51 -26.91
CA THR A 554 -2.88 -8.71 -27.94
C THR A 554 -3.97 -7.70 -27.72
N VAL A 555 -4.31 -6.96 -28.76
CA VAL A 555 -5.35 -5.93 -28.73
C VAL A 555 -6.47 -6.36 -29.67
N TYR A 556 -7.71 -6.16 -29.24
CA TYR A 556 -8.91 -6.39 -30.03
C TYR A 556 -9.82 -5.17 -29.90
N GLY A 557 -10.19 -4.57 -31.03
CA GLY A 557 -10.99 -3.36 -31.08
C GLY A 557 -12.43 -3.61 -30.63
N LEU A 558 -13.01 -2.66 -29.90
CA LEU A 558 -14.45 -2.71 -29.58
C LEU A 558 -15.30 -2.51 -30.84
N ASP A 559 -14.78 -1.80 -31.84
CA ASP A 559 -15.36 -1.62 -33.17
C ASP A 559 -15.41 -2.91 -34.00
N ASP A 560 -14.63 -3.94 -33.63
CA ASP A 560 -14.70 -5.28 -34.22
C ASP A 560 -15.63 -6.24 -33.45
N LEU A 561 -16.07 -5.88 -32.24
CA LEU A 561 -16.88 -6.75 -31.39
C LEU A 561 -18.37 -6.62 -31.75
N ASP A 562 -18.96 -7.68 -32.32
CA ASP A 562 -20.39 -7.74 -32.71
C ASP A 562 -21.33 -7.15 -31.65
N ARG A 563 -21.07 -7.44 -30.37
CA ARG A 563 -21.91 -6.94 -29.27
C ARG A 563 -21.77 -5.43 -29.06
N ALA A 564 -20.57 -4.89 -29.15
CA ALA A 564 -20.36 -3.45 -29.00
C ALA A 564 -20.94 -2.69 -30.21
N ILE A 565 -20.76 -3.20 -31.43
CA ILE A 565 -21.39 -2.65 -32.64
C ILE A 565 -22.92 -2.62 -32.50
N ALA A 566 -23.52 -3.70 -31.97
CA ALA A 566 -24.97 -3.77 -31.76
C ALA A 566 -25.47 -2.85 -30.62
N ASP A 567 -24.63 -2.57 -29.62
CA ASP A 567 -24.98 -1.69 -28.50
C ASP A 567 -24.88 -0.20 -28.85
N GLY A 568 -24.04 0.19 -29.82
CA GLY A 568 -23.91 1.56 -30.32
C GLY A 568 -22.89 2.40 -29.56
#